data_AF-A0A923YUE9-F1
#
_entry.id   AF-A0A923YUE9-F1
#
_cell.length_a   1.000
_cell.length_b   1.000
_cell.length_c   1.000
_cell.angle_alpha   90.00
_cell.angle_beta   90.00
_cell.angle_gamma   90.00
#
_symmetry.space_group_name_H-M   'P 1'
#
loop_
_entity.id
_entity.type
_entity.pdbx_description
1 polymer ?
#
loop_
_entity_poly.entity_id
_entity_poly.type
_entity_poly.pdbx_seq_one_letter_code
_entity_poly.pdbx_strand_id
1 'polypeptide(L)'
;MMQSIYAMHQNGSDDLEKQEKFLLNSIESILDLYLLLITILPELQKKEAEFIEKSKLKHLATKAEKNPNLKFVENAIFSLINDNSKLSIALENHRITNWQLNDDTILSLLQEVKQSNLYTNYLASGTTSFEEDKNFIAQLFETIIAPSTVLYNYLEDFKLTWIDDIPVVNTLILKQLNQLSLQENSFKIPKIYKDDDDRAFAIALFRKTILNEDKLAKEFIDKTPNWDIDRIAEID
;
A
#
# COMPACT_ATOMS: atom_id res chain seq x y z
N MET A 1 -2.46 -12.49 12.44
CA MET A 1 -2.73 -13.39 13.58
C MET A 1 -3.45 -14.66 13.12
N MET A 2 -4.62 -14.56 12.48
CA MET A 2 -5.37 -15.73 11.97
C MET A 2 -4.55 -16.59 11.00
N GLN A 3 -3.86 -15.98 10.03
CA GLN A 3 -2.97 -16.70 9.12
C GLN A 3 -1.84 -17.46 9.82
N SER A 4 -1.35 -16.95 10.97
CA SER A 4 -0.31 -17.60 11.77
C SER A 4 -0.85 -18.81 12.53
N ILE A 5 -2.07 -18.73 13.04
CA ILE A 5 -2.78 -19.84 13.71
C ILE A 5 -3.11 -20.93 12.68
N TYR A 6 -3.61 -20.57 11.50
CA TYR A 6 -3.88 -21.53 10.43
C TYR A 6 -2.62 -22.24 9.93
N ALA A 7 -1.52 -21.51 9.74
CA ALA A 7 -0.23 -22.10 9.39
C ALA A 7 0.30 -23.05 10.48
N MET A 8 -0.08 -22.86 11.74
CA MET A 8 0.24 -23.77 12.84
C MET A 8 -0.54 -25.09 12.71
N HIS A 9 -1.86 -25.02 12.49
CA HIS A 9 -2.71 -26.18 12.30
C HIS A 9 -2.26 -27.06 11.11
N GLN A 10 -1.96 -26.44 9.96
CA GLN A 10 -1.53 -27.18 8.77
C GLN A 10 -0.16 -27.84 8.91
N ASN A 11 0.78 -27.19 9.61
CA ASN A 11 2.16 -27.69 9.71
C ASN A 11 2.39 -28.66 10.89
N GLY A 12 1.39 -28.85 11.77
CA GLY A 12 1.47 -29.73 12.94
C GLY A 12 2.65 -29.41 13.87
N SER A 13 3.12 -28.16 13.86
CA SER A 13 4.32 -27.75 14.61
C SER A 13 3.95 -26.93 15.83
N ASP A 14 4.16 -27.50 17.02
CA ASP A 14 4.04 -26.82 18.33
C ASP A 14 5.20 -25.82 18.59
N ASP A 15 5.94 -25.42 17.54
CA ASP A 15 7.08 -24.51 17.66
C ASP A 15 6.61 -23.05 17.77
N LEU A 16 6.30 -22.66 18.99
CA LEU A 16 5.87 -21.31 19.38
C LEU A 16 6.85 -20.23 18.89
N GLU A 17 8.17 -20.48 18.93
CA GLU A 17 9.17 -19.49 18.51
C GLU A 17 9.11 -19.23 17.00
N LYS A 18 8.93 -20.29 16.21
CA LYS A 18 8.77 -20.16 14.76
C LYS A 18 7.52 -19.36 14.41
N GLN A 19 6.43 -19.57 15.14
CA GLN A 19 5.17 -18.87 14.90
C GLN A 19 5.20 -17.41 15.35
N GLU A 20 5.87 -17.10 16.46
CA GLU A 20 6.13 -15.72 16.87
C GLU A 20 6.96 -14.96 15.82
N LYS A 21 8.00 -15.60 15.28
CA LYS A 21 8.77 -15.02 14.17
C LYS A 21 7.88 -14.77 12.95
N PHE A 22 7.01 -15.72 12.61
CA PHE A 22 6.07 -15.56 11.50
C PHE A 22 5.09 -14.39 11.74
N LEU A 23 4.54 -14.24 12.95
CA LEU A 23 3.70 -13.10 13.32
C LEU A 23 4.45 -11.78 13.19
N LEU A 24 5.66 -11.67 13.74
CA LEU A 24 6.47 -10.46 13.66
C LEU A 24 6.80 -10.11 12.20
N ASN A 25 7.17 -11.10 11.39
CA ASN A 25 7.41 -10.93 9.96
C ASN A 25 6.15 -10.49 9.21
N SER A 26 4.98 -11.02 9.56
CA SER A 26 3.70 -10.59 8.98
C SER A 26 3.39 -9.14 9.31
N ILE A 27 3.66 -8.72 10.54
CA ILE A 27 3.47 -7.34 10.98
C ILE A 27 4.45 -6.40 10.24
N GLU A 28 5.71 -6.79 10.09
CA GLU A 28 6.70 -6.02 9.30
C GLU A 28 6.33 -5.97 7.81
N SER A 29 5.76 -7.06 7.29
CA SER A 29 5.32 -7.17 5.90
C SER A 29 4.23 -6.16 5.53
N ILE A 30 3.43 -5.68 6.48
CA ILE A 30 2.43 -4.61 6.24
C ILE A 30 3.15 -3.28 5.94
N LEU A 31 4.26 -2.99 6.62
CA LEU A 31 5.05 -1.80 6.33
C LEU A 31 5.70 -1.89 4.94
N ASP A 32 6.18 -3.07 4.54
CA ASP A 32 6.71 -3.27 3.19
C ASP A 32 5.64 -2.98 2.12
N LEU A 33 4.41 -3.48 2.33
CA LEU A 33 3.27 -3.21 1.43
C LEU A 33 2.96 -1.71 1.37
N TYR A 34 2.93 -1.04 2.53
CA TYR A 34 2.73 0.41 2.61
C TYR A 34 3.81 1.18 1.83
N LEU A 35 5.08 0.84 2.06
CA LEU A 35 6.21 1.49 1.41
C LEU A 35 6.18 1.26 -0.11
N LEU A 36 5.84 0.05 -0.54
CA LEU A 36 5.67 -0.25 -1.95
C LEU A 36 4.54 0.57 -2.57
N LEU A 37 3.36 0.59 -1.98
CA LEU A 37 2.20 1.29 -2.53
C LEU A 37 2.39 2.80 -2.60
N ILE A 38 3.03 3.43 -1.60
CA ILE A 38 3.26 4.88 -1.64
C ILE A 38 4.24 5.28 -2.75
N THR A 39 5.20 4.41 -3.12
CA THR A 39 6.15 4.69 -4.22
C THR A 39 5.52 4.68 -5.61
N ILE A 40 4.29 4.19 -5.76
CA ILE A 40 3.57 4.28 -7.04
C ILE A 40 3.42 5.74 -7.48
N LEU A 41 3.11 6.65 -6.54
CA LEU A 41 2.91 8.07 -6.83
C LEU A 41 4.14 8.74 -7.50
N PRO A 42 5.35 8.70 -6.91
CA PRO A 42 6.53 9.26 -7.56
C PRO A 42 6.95 8.51 -8.83
N GLU A 43 6.69 7.21 -8.94
CA GLU A 43 6.97 6.48 -10.19
C GLU A 43 6.03 6.91 -11.32
N LEU A 44 4.74 7.20 -11.03
CA LEU A 44 3.82 7.79 -12.02
C LEU A 44 4.31 9.17 -12.50
N GLN A 45 4.77 10.03 -11.58
CA GLN A 45 5.35 11.33 -11.91
C GLN A 45 6.56 11.17 -12.86
N LYS A 46 7.47 10.27 -12.49
CA LYS A 46 8.69 10.00 -13.25
C LYS A 46 8.39 9.49 -14.67
N LYS A 47 7.51 8.49 -14.80
CA LYS A 47 7.15 7.93 -16.11
C LYS A 47 6.44 8.95 -17.00
N GLU A 48 5.60 9.82 -16.43
CA GLU A 48 4.99 10.89 -17.22
C GLU A 48 6.01 11.96 -17.65
N ALA A 49 6.94 12.33 -16.76
CA ALA A 49 8.02 13.26 -17.11
C ALA A 49 8.90 12.70 -18.24
N GLU A 50 9.27 11.42 -18.18
CA GLU A 50 10.00 10.73 -19.25
C GLU A 50 9.21 10.71 -20.56
N PHE A 51 7.90 10.45 -20.50
CA PHE A 51 7.02 10.47 -21.68
C PHE A 51 6.96 11.86 -22.33
N ILE A 52 6.85 12.91 -21.53
CA ILE A 52 6.82 14.29 -21.98
C ILE A 52 8.14 14.65 -22.69
N GLU A 53 9.28 14.34 -22.09
CA GLU A 53 10.60 14.63 -22.67
C GLU A 53 10.82 13.88 -23.99
N LYS A 54 10.47 12.58 -24.04
CA LYS A 54 10.54 11.80 -25.28
C LYS A 54 9.61 12.36 -26.37
N SER A 55 8.43 12.84 -25.99
CA SER A 55 7.45 13.38 -26.95
C SER A 55 7.88 14.71 -27.57
N LYS A 56 8.58 15.57 -26.82
CA LYS A 56 9.18 16.81 -27.34
C LYS A 56 10.19 16.56 -28.45
N LEU A 57 10.92 15.44 -28.38
CA LEU A 57 12.01 15.09 -29.31
C LEU A 57 11.53 14.40 -30.60
N LYS A 58 10.23 14.09 -30.74
CA LYS A 58 9.69 13.46 -31.96
C LYS A 58 9.93 14.36 -33.18
N HIS A 59 10.38 13.77 -34.29
CA HIS A 59 10.59 14.50 -35.55
C HIS A 59 9.35 15.27 -36.03
N LEU A 60 8.16 14.72 -35.77
CA LEU A 60 6.87 15.32 -36.09
C LEU A 60 6.08 15.70 -34.81
N ALA A 61 6.77 16.22 -33.79
CA ALA A 61 6.11 16.66 -32.56
C ALA A 61 5.06 17.76 -32.85
N THR A 62 3.86 17.54 -32.34
CA THR A 62 2.74 18.50 -32.40
C THR A 62 3.04 19.75 -31.55
N LYS A 63 2.27 20.83 -31.74
CA LYS A 63 2.41 22.04 -30.92
C LYS A 63 2.21 21.77 -29.43
N ALA A 64 1.27 20.89 -29.09
CA ALA A 64 0.99 20.48 -27.72
C ALA A 64 2.14 19.66 -27.13
N GLU A 65 2.79 18.79 -27.91
CA GLU A 65 3.96 18.04 -27.45
C GLU A 65 5.20 18.93 -27.27
N LYS A 66 5.36 19.98 -28.10
CA LYS A 66 6.44 20.97 -27.94
C LYS A 66 6.25 21.90 -26.73
N ASN A 67 5.00 22.16 -26.35
CA ASN A 67 4.63 22.96 -25.19
C ASN A 67 3.63 22.19 -24.31
N PRO A 68 4.10 21.13 -23.63
CA PRO A 68 3.25 20.24 -22.85
C PRO A 68 2.75 20.93 -21.58
N ASN A 69 1.58 20.48 -21.10
CA ASN A 69 1.10 20.87 -19.78
C ASN A 69 1.90 20.10 -18.71
N LEU A 70 2.63 20.83 -17.86
CA LEU A 70 3.47 20.26 -16.81
C LEU A 70 2.76 20.12 -15.46
N LYS A 71 1.49 20.55 -15.35
CA LYS A 71 0.72 20.60 -14.10
C LYS A 71 0.68 19.28 -13.33
N PHE A 72 0.66 18.14 -14.02
CA PHE A 72 0.75 16.83 -13.36
C PHE A 72 2.14 16.58 -12.78
N VAL A 73 3.19 16.71 -13.58
CA VAL A 73 4.56 16.40 -13.14
C VAL A 73 5.09 17.43 -12.14
N GLU A 74 4.53 18.63 -12.11
CA GLU A 74 4.86 19.70 -11.14
C GLU A 74 3.95 19.70 -9.90
N ASN A 75 3.07 18.70 -9.73
CA ASN A 75 2.21 18.59 -8.56
C ASN A 75 3.03 18.54 -7.27
N ALA A 76 2.72 19.41 -6.31
CA ALA A 76 3.51 19.63 -5.10
C ALA A 76 3.61 18.40 -4.20
N ILE A 77 2.62 17.48 -4.25
CA ILE A 77 2.60 16.29 -3.42
C ILE A 77 3.67 15.28 -3.85
N PHE A 78 3.97 15.19 -5.14
CA PHE A 78 5.03 14.30 -5.61
C PHE A 78 6.39 14.72 -5.08
N SER A 79 6.71 16.02 -5.12
CA SER A 79 7.94 16.56 -4.54
C SER A 79 7.98 16.34 -3.03
N LEU A 80 6.86 16.57 -2.33
CA LEU A 80 6.77 16.34 -0.88
C LEU A 80 7.09 14.89 -0.48
N ILE A 81 6.65 13.92 -1.29
CA ILE A 81 6.95 12.49 -1.09
C ILE A 81 8.41 12.19 -1.46
N ASN A 82 8.88 12.64 -2.63
CA ASN A 82 10.25 12.39 -3.11
C ASN A 82 11.34 13.00 -2.23
N ASP A 83 11.10 14.19 -1.68
CA ASP A 83 12.06 14.92 -0.84
C ASP A 83 12.08 14.42 0.61
N ASN A 84 11.23 13.44 0.95
CA ASN A 84 11.14 12.90 2.30
C ASN A 84 12.31 11.95 2.61
N SER A 85 13.35 12.47 3.27
CA SER A 85 14.54 11.69 3.65
C SER A 85 14.24 10.43 4.47
N LYS A 86 13.21 10.47 5.32
CA LYS A 86 12.82 9.29 6.11
C LYS A 86 12.25 8.20 5.21
N LEU A 87 11.47 8.57 4.19
CA LEU A 87 10.95 7.62 3.21
C LEU A 87 12.10 6.96 2.45
N SER A 88 13.06 7.74 1.96
CA SER A 88 14.23 7.21 1.25
C SER A 88 15.02 6.20 2.11
N ILE A 89 15.27 6.54 3.38
CA ILE A 89 15.94 5.64 4.33
C ILE A 89 15.13 4.35 4.55
N ALA A 90 13.81 4.46 4.71
CA ALA A 90 12.95 3.30 4.89
C ALA A 90 12.92 2.39 3.65
N LEU A 91 12.83 2.97 2.45
CA LEU A 91 12.85 2.21 1.19
C LEU A 91 14.17 1.43 1.03
N GLU A 92 15.30 2.03 1.40
CA GLU A 92 16.60 1.37 1.36
C GLU A 92 16.71 0.26 2.41
N ASN A 93 16.30 0.52 3.65
CA ASN A 93 16.31 -0.47 4.74
C ASN A 93 15.43 -1.68 4.44
N HIS A 94 14.27 -1.46 3.83
CA HIS A 94 13.32 -2.49 3.45
C HIS A 94 13.55 -3.04 2.02
N ARG A 95 14.56 -2.54 1.31
CA ARG A 95 14.95 -2.97 -0.06
C ARG A 95 13.80 -2.93 -1.07
N ILE A 96 12.98 -1.89 -1.00
CA ILE A 96 11.84 -1.69 -1.90
C ILE A 96 12.35 -1.14 -3.24
N THR A 97 12.44 -1.99 -4.27
CA THR A 97 12.92 -1.63 -5.62
C THR A 97 12.02 -2.17 -6.74
N ASN A 98 10.83 -2.65 -6.38
CA ASN A 98 9.90 -3.42 -7.21
C ASN A 98 9.59 -2.83 -8.59
N TRP A 99 9.48 -1.52 -8.72
CA TRP A 99 9.08 -0.85 -9.98
C TRP A 99 10.21 -0.72 -11.00
N GLN A 100 11.46 -1.03 -10.63
CA GLN A 100 12.58 -1.00 -11.57
C GLN A 100 12.50 -2.10 -12.63
N LEU A 101 11.95 -3.26 -12.26
CA LEU A 101 11.81 -4.43 -13.14
C LEU A 101 10.37 -4.67 -13.60
N ASN A 102 9.39 -4.06 -12.91
CA ASN A 102 7.96 -4.24 -13.17
C ASN A 102 7.32 -2.89 -13.52
N ASP A 103 7.95 -2.13 -14.42
CA ASP A 103 7.44 -0.81 -14.78
C ASP A 103 6.17 -0.87 -15.64
N ASP A 104 5.87 -2.02 -16.24
CA ASP A 104 4.60 -2.28 -16.94
C ASP A 104 3.37 -1.99 -16.08
N THR A 105 3.39 -2.37 -14.79
CA THR A 105 2.29 -2.08 -13.85
C THR A 105 2.09 -0.56 -13.70
N ILE A 106 3.20 0.19 -13.56
CA ILE A 106 3.17 1.65 -13.44
C ILE A 106 2.71 2.30 -14.75
N LEU A 107 3.15 1.77 -15.90
CA LEU A 107 2.73 2.28 -17.21
C LEU A 107 1.23 2.04 -17.45
N SER A 108 0.69 0.88 -17.05
CA SER A 108 -0.75 0.59 -17.12
C SER A 108 -1.54 1.55 -16.23
N LEU A 109 -1.11 1.74 -14.98
CA LEU A 109 -1.73 2.70 -14.06
C LEU A 109 -1.68 4.13 -14.63
N LEU A 110 -0.55 4.55 -15.19
CA LEU A 110 -0.42 5.88 -15.80
C LEU A 110 -1.35 6.04 -16.99
N GLN A 111 -1.53 4.99 -17.80
CA GLN A 111 -2.49 5.01 -18.90
C GLN A 111 -3.92 5.19 -18.39
N GLU A 112 -4.33 4.44 -17.35
CA GLU A 112 -5.66 4.58 -16.72
C GLU A 112 -5.85 5.99 -16.14
N VAL A 113 -4.83 6.53 -15.47
CA VAL A 113 -4.81 7.92 -14.98
C VAL A 113 -5.08 8.89 -16.13
N LYS A 114 -4.34 8.80 -17.24
CA LYS A 114 -4.46 9.73 -18.37
C LYS A 114 -5.79 9.61 -19.12
N GLN A 115 -6.44 8.45 -19.07
CA GLN A 115 -7.76 8.22 -19.66
C GLN A 115 -8.90 8.70 -18.75
N SER A 116 -8.62 9.01 -17.48
CA SER A 116 -9.64 9.42 -16.52
C SER A 116 -10.12 10.87 -16.73
N ASN A 117 -11.40 11.09 -16.43
CA ASN A 117 -11.96 12.44 -16.33
C ASN A 117 -11.29 13.25 -15.21
N LEU A 118 -10.84 12.59 -14.14
CA LEU A 118 -10.13 13.21 -13.02
C LEU A 118 -8.87 13.93 -13.51
N TYR A 119 -8.03 13.23 -14.29
CA TYR A 119 -6.81 13.79 -14.86
C TYR A 119 -7.10 14.92 -15.84
N THR A 120 -8.07 14.72 -16.75
CA THR A 120 -8.46 15.74 -17.73
C THR A 120 -8.96 17.01 -17.04
N ASN A 121 -9.80 16.89 -16.02
CA ASN A 121 -10.33 18.03 -15.26
C ASN A 121 -9.23 18.74 -14.48
N TYR A 122 -8.32 17.99 -13.85
CA TYR A 122 -7.19 18.55 -13.11
C TYR A 122 -6.23 19.33 -14.03
N LEU A 123 -5.93 18.83 -15.23
CA LEU A 123 -5.11 19.56 -16.20
C LEU A 123 -5.81 20.83 -16.75
N ALA A 124 -7.13 20.84 -16.78
CA ALA A 124 -7.93 21.96 -17.30
C ALA A 124 -8.17 23.07 -16.26
N SER A 125 -8.07 22.78 -14.96
CA SER A 125 -8.17 23.80 -13.93
C SER A 125 -6.92 24.69 -13.95
N GLY A 126 -7.11 26.00 -14.11
CA GLY A 126 -6.03 26.95 -14.38
C GLY A 126 -4.93 27.00 -13.31
N THR A 127 -5.11 27.83 -12.28
CA THR A 127 -4.11 28.01 -11.21
C THR A 127 -4.07 26.82 -10.25
N THR A 128 -2.89 26.22 -10.10
CA THR A 128 -2.60 25.18 -9.10
C THR A 128 -2.56 25.77 -7.69
N SER A 129 -3.13 25.03 -6.74
CA SER A 129 -2.95 25.27 -5.30
C SER A 129 -2.58 23.97 -4.63
N PHE A 130 -1.87 24.04 -3.50
CA PHE A 130 -1.50 22.84 -2.73
C PHE A 130 -2.72 21.97 -2.38
N GLU A 131 -3.86 22.58 -2.03
CA GLU A 131 -5.09 21.86 -1.74
C GLU A 131 -5.69 21.18 -2.97
N GLU A 132 -5.63 21.82 -4.14
CA GLU A 132 -6.04 21.20 -5.40
C GLU A 132 -5.15 20.00 -5.74
N ASP A 133 -3.83 20.16 -5.63
CA ASP A 133 -2.84 19.11 -5.87
C ASP A 133 -3.06 17.92 -4.93
N LYS A 134 -3.27 18.20 -3.63
CA LYS A 134 -3.58 17.20 -2.61
C LYS A 134 -4.87 16.44 -2.92
N ASN A 135 -5.94 17.16 -3.22
CA ASN A 135 -7.24 16.56 -3.51
C ASN A 135 -7.19 15.71 -4.78
N PHE A 136 -6.44 16.15 -5.80
CA PHE A 136 -6.22 15.37 -7.00
C PHE A 136 -5.48 14.06 -6.69
N ILE A 137 -4.38 14.10 -5.95
CA ILE A 137 -3.60 12.89 -5.63
C ILE A 137 -4.38 11.93 -4.72
N ALA A 138 -5.14 12.44 -3.75
CA ALA A 138 -6.01 11.61 -2.91
C ALA A 138 -7.09 10.90 -3.75
N GLN A 139 -7.77 11.63 -4.65
CA GLN A 139 -8.78 11.04 -5.54
C GLN A 139 -8.16 10.08 -6.56
N LEU A 140 -6.97 10.38 -7.07
CA LEU A 140 -6.25 9.50 -8.00
C LEU A 140 -5.91 8.18 -7.31
N PHE A 141 -5.46 8.24 -6.05
CA PHE A 141 -5.21 7.04 -5.26
C PHE A 141 -6.49 6.25 -5.00
N GLU A 142 -7.56 6.92 -4.55
CA GLU A 142 -8.83 6.29 -4.19
C GLU A 142 -9.56 5.66 -5.38
N THR A 143 -9.59 6.34 -6.53
CA THR A 143 -10.45 5.96 -7.66
C THR A 143 -9.74 5.17 -8.75
N ILE A 144 -8.41 5.18 -8.78
CA ILE A 144 -7.61 4.54 -9.84
C ILE A 144 -6.63 3.54 -9.24
N ILE A 145 -5.74 3.96 -8.34
CA ILE A 145 -4.69 3.08 -7.81
C ILE A 145 -5.28 1.98 -6.92
N ALA A 146 -6.02 2.35 -5.88
CA ALA A 146 -6.57 1.42 -4.89
C ALA A 146 -7.48 0.33 -5.48
N PRO A 147 -8.37 0.61 -6.46
CA PRO A 147 -9.20 -0.41 -7.10
C PRO A 147 -8.54 -1.08 -8.32
N SER A 148 -7.28 -0.77 -8.66
CA SER A 148 -6.65 -1.32 -9.87
C SER A 148 -6.46 -2.83 -9.77
N THR A 149 -7.07 -3.56 -10.70
CA THR A 149 -6.90 -5.02 -10.83
C THR A 149 -5.49 -5.38 -11.27
N VAL A 150 -4.84 -4.54 -12.08
CA VAL A 150 -3.46 -4.77 -12.54
C VAL A 150 -2.49 -4.70 -11.35
N LEU A 151 -2.67 -3.72 -10.46
CA LEU A 151 -1.90 -3.62 -9.23
C LEU A 151 -2.16 -4.80 -8.30
N TYR A 152 -3.44 -5.18 -8.12
CA TYR A 152 -3.81 -6.31 -7.28
C TYR A 152 -3.14 -7.61 -7.74
N ASN A 153 -3.24 -7.95 -9.03
CA ASN A 153 -2.65 -9.17 -9.58
C ASN A 153 -1.13 -9.18 -9.40
N TYR A 154 -0.47 -8.04 -9.62
CA TYR A 154 0.97 -7.93 -9.37
C TYR A 154 1.33 -8.17 -7.90
N LEU A 155 0.56 -7.62 -6.96
CA LEU A 155 0.81 -7.83 -5.53
C LEU A 155 0.56 -9.27 -5.10
N GLU A 156 -0.47 -9.92 -5.67
CA GLU A 156 -0.79 -11.34 -5.45
C GLU A 156 0.35 -12.24 -5.90
N ASP A 157 0.84 -12.04 -7.13
CA ASP A 157 1.96 -12.78 -7.70
C ASP A 157 3.27 -12.53 -6.93
N PHE A 158 3.48 -11.30 -6.48
CA PHE A 158 4.70 -10.94 -5.74
C PHE A 158 4.70 -11.49 -4.31
N LYS A 159 3.59 -11.33 -3.57
CA LYS A 159 3.45 -11.77 -2.19
C LYS A 159 1.99 -11.96 -1.79
N LEU A 160 1.49 -13.19 -1.96
CA LEU A 160 0.12 -13.60 -1.61
C LEU A 160 -0.35 -13.16 -0.21
N THR A 161 0.55 -13.13 0.79
CA THR A 161 0.18 -12.74 2.16
C THR A 161 -0.23 -11.28 2.31
N TRP A 162 0.03 -10.43 1.30
CA TRP A 162 -0.36 -9.01 1.33
C TRP A 162 -1.81 -8.75 1.02
N ILE A 163 -2.50 -9.70 0.38
CA ILE A 163 -3.85 -9.51 -0.15
C ILE A 163 -4.83 -9.09 0.94
N ASP A 164 -4.75 -9.74 2.10
CA ASP A 164 -5.58 -9.46 3.27
C ASP A 164 -5.34 -8.04 3.84
N ASP A 165 -4.13 -7.50 3.66
CA ASP A 165 -3.70 -6.23 4.23
C ASP A 165 -3.94 -5.03 3.30
N ILE A 166 -4.18 -5.25 2.00
CA ILE A 166 -4.39 -4.20 0.99
C ILE A 166 -5.45 -3.17 1.42
N PRO A 167 -6.66 -3.56 1.87
CA PRO A 167 -7.69 -2.59 2.24
C PRO A 167 -7.26 -1.67 3.40
N VAL A 168 -6.54 -2.22 4.38
CA VAL A 168 -6.05 -1.48 5.54
C VAL A 168 -4.95 -0.50 5.11
N VAL A 169 -4.00 -0.96 4.30
CA VAL A 169 -2.92 -0.10 3.79
C VAL A 169 -3.45 1.00 2.88
N ASN A 170 -4.41 0.71 1.99
CA ASN A 170 -5.06 1.71 1.15
C ASN A 170 -5.74 2.79 1.98
N THR A 171 -6.49 2.38 3.02
CA THR A 171 -7.14 3.33 3.95
C THR A 171 -6.11 4.21 4.66
N LEU A 172 -4.99 3.62 5.09
CA LEU A 172 -3.91 4.33 5.76
C LEU A 172 -3.24 5.37 4.85
N ILE A 173 -2.92 4.99 3.61
CA ILE A 173 -2.34 5.89 2.61
C ILE A 173 -3.32 7.03 2.30
N LEU A 174 -4.58 6.71 2.01
CA LEU A 174 -5.60 7.73 1.70
C LEU A 174 -5.78 8.72 2.85
N LYS A 175 -5.82 8.23 4.10
CA LYS A 175 -5.88 9.09 5.29
C LYS A 175 -4.67 10.02 5.37
N GLN A 176 -3.47 9.52 5.10
CA GLN A 176 -2.26 10.35 5.12
C GLN A 176 -2.26 11.39 4.02
N LEU A 177 -2.60 11.01 2.78
CA LEU A 177 -2.69 11.94 1.65
C LEU A 177 -3.64 13.10 1.96
N ASN A 178 -4.81 12.81 2.55
CA ASN A 178 -5.77 13.84 2.97
C ASN A 178 -5.27 14.75 4.11
N GLN A 179 -4.33 14.28 4.93
CA GLN A 179 -3.76 15.02 6.06
C GLN A 179 -2.49 15.80 5.71
N LEU A 180 -2.00 15.71 4.46
CA LEU A 180 -0.84 16.46 4.01
C LEU A 180 -1.07 17.98 4.14
N SER A 181 0.00 18.68 4.50
CA SER A 181 0.04 20.13 4.62
C SER A 181 1.40 20.66 4.17
N LEU A 182 1.49 21.97 3.93
CA LEU A 182 2.72 22.66 3.55
C LEU A 182 3.77 22.72 4.67
N GLN A 183 3.47 22.23 5.86
CA GLN A 183 4.41 22.21 6.98
C GLN A 183 5.53 21.20 6.74
N GLU A 184 6.75 21.52 7.16
CA GLU A 184 7.86 20.58 7.18
C GLU A 184 7.48 19.31 7.94
N ASN A 185 7.87 18.14 7.41
CA ASN A 185 7.55 16.82 7.99
C ASN A 185 6.04 16.48 8.05
N SER A 186 5.21 17.01 7.14
CA SER A 186 3.79 16.65 7.05
C SER A 186 3.59 15.19 6.65
N PHE A 187 4.44 14.63 5.80
CA PHE A 187 4.46 13.19 5.49
C PHE A 187 5.26 12.39 6.52
N LYS A 188 4.62 11.37 7.10
CA LYS A 188 5.20 10.51 8.14
C LYS A 188 4.95 9.06 7.82
N ILE A 189 6.01 8.27 7.85
CA ILE A 189 5.90 6.81 7.74
C ILE A 189 5.13 6.28 8.96
N PRO A 190 4.14 5.39 8.77
CA PRO A 190 3.46 4.73 9.85
C PRO A 190 4.46 4.03 10.75
N LYS A 191 4.27 4.15 12.05
CA LYS A 191 4.91 3.22 12.98
C LYS A 191 4.07 1.95 13.02
N ILE A 192 4.73 0.82 12.87
CA ILE A 192 4.12 -0.51 13.02
C ILE A 192 3.58 -0.68 14.44
N TYR A 193 4.39 -0.31 15.44
CA TYR A 193 4.04 -0.34 16.84
C TYR A 193 4.03 1.08 17.39
N LYS A 194 3.05 1.39 18.25
CA LYS A 194 3.03 2.69 18.93
C LYS A 194 4.23 2.84 19.87
N ASP A 195 4.54 1.79 20.60
CA ASP A 195 5.59 1.66 21.60
C ASP A 195 5.97 0.18 21.81
N ASP A 196 6.97 -0.09 22.64
CA ASP A 196 7.42 -1.46 22.96
C ASP A 196 6.33 -2.27 23.69
N ASP A 197 5.43 -1.59 24.40
CA ASP A 197 4.31 -2.24 25.11
C ASP A 197 3.31 -2.84 24.12
N ASP A 198 3.04 -2.15 23.00
CA ASP A 198 2.15 -2.63 21.93
C ASP A 198 2.71 -3.89 21.24
N ARG A 199 4.03 -3.92 21.01
CA ARG A 199 4.72 -5.11 20.50
C ARG A 199 4.66 -6.27 21.49
N ALA A 200 4.93 -5.99 22.77
CA ALA A 200 4.86 -6.99 23.83
C ALA A 200 3.43 -7.54 24.00
N PHE A 201 2.43 -6.66 23.86
CA PHE A 201 1.02 -7.05 23.89
C PHE A 201 0.64 -7.95 22.72
N ALA A 202 1.05 -7.62 21.49
CA ALA A 202 0.80 -8.47 20.32
C ALA A 202 1.37 -9.90 20.50
N ILE A 203 2.61 -10.00 20.99
CA ILE A 203 3.25 -11.29 21.30
C ILE A 203 2.50 -12.00 22.43
N ALA A 204 2.17 -11.31 23.52
CA ALA A 204 1.50 -11.89 24.67
C ALA A 204 0.08 -12.37 24.32
N LEU A 205 -0.66 -11.63 23.50
CA LEU A 205 -1.97 -12.01 23.01
C LEU A 205 -1.89 -13.24 22.12
N PHE A 206 -0.91 -13.29 21.22
CA PHE A 206 -0.67 -14.46 20.37
C PHE A 206 -0.35 -15.71 21.19
N ARG A 207 0.61 -15.62 22.12
CA ARG A 207 0.96 -16.70 23.05
C ARG A 207 -0.25 -17.19 23.83
N LYS A 208 -1.03 -16.26 24.41
CA LYS A 208 -2.23 -16.62 25.17
C LYS A 208 -3.29 -17.28 24.29
N THR A 209 -3.44 -16.86 23.04
CA THR A 209 -4.41 -17.45 22.11
C THR A 209 -4.02 -18.89 21.80
N ILE A 210 -2.76 -19.14 21.44
CA ILE A 210 -2.24 -20.51 21.18
C ILE A 210 -2.35 -21.39 22.44
N LEU A 211 -1.86 -20.90 23.58
CA LEU A 211 -1.84 -21.70 24.81
C LEU A 211 -3.23 -22.03 25.36
N ASN A 212 -4.27 -21.30 24.95
CA ASN A 212 -5.65 -21.51 25.39
C ASN A 212 -6.55 -21.99 24.25
N GLU A 213 -6.00 -22.37 23.10
CA GLU A 213 -6.74 -22.72 21.89
C GLU A 213 -7.80 -23.81 22.15
N ASP A 214 -7.42 -24.92 22.78
CA ASP A 214 -8.35 -26.00 23.15
C ASP A 214 -9.54 -25.51 23.99
N LYS A 215 -9.27 -24.56 24.90
CA LYS A 215 -10.30 -23.99 25.78
C LYS A 215 -11.19 -23.03 25.00
N LEU A 216 -10.60 -22.18 24.17
CA LEU A 216 -11.33 -21.22 23.33
C LEU A 216 -12.21 -21.96 22.32
N ALA A 217 -11.68 -22.99 21.65
CA ALA A 217 -12.40 -23.86 20.73
C ALA A 217 -13.59 -24.54 21.41
N LYS A 218 -13.41 -25.08 22.64
CA LYS A 218 -14.52 -25.66 23.42
C LYS A 218 -15.62 -24.67 23.76
N GLU A 219 -15.28 -23.42 24.09
CA GLU A 219 -16.29 -22.36 24.34
C GLU A 219 -17.13 -22.03 23.09
N PHE A 220 -16.60 -22.22 21.88
CA PHE A 220 -17.36 -22.08 20.63
C PHE A 220 -18.28 -23.27 20.37
N ILE A 221 -17.81 -24.49 20.64
CA ILE A 221 -18.58 -25.73 20.45
C ILE A 221 -19.85 -25.72 21.31
N ASP A 222 -19.74 -25.32 22.58
CA ASP A 222 -20.89 -25.26 23.50
C ASP A 222 -21.94 -24.21 23.08
N LYS A 223 -21.56 -23.25 22.24
CA LYS A 223 -22.43 -22.16 21.74
C LYS A 223 -22.94 -22.39 20.31
N THR A 224 -22.48 -23.44 19.62
CA THR A 224 -22.87 -23.76 18.24
C THR A 224 -23.48 -25.18 18.11
N PRO A 225 -24.47 -25.57 18.95
CA PRO A 225 -24.95 -26.95 19.05
C PRO A 225 -25.65 -27.50 17.80
N ASN A 226 -26.07 -26.62 16.88
CA ASN A 226 -26.76 -27.00 15.63
C ASN A 226 -25.86 -26.94 14.39
N TRP A 227 -24.57 -26.62 14.56
CA TRP A 227 -23.61 -26.55 13.46
C TRP A 227 -22.66 -27.73 13.55
N ASP A 228 -22.40 -28.36 12.40
CA ASP A 228 -21.37 -29.39 12.28
C ASP A 228 -20.01 -28.70 12.36
N ILE A 229 -19.20 -29.04 13.37
CA ILE A 229 -17.95 -28.33 13.69
C ILE A 229 -16.98 -28.38 12.51
N ASP A 230 -16.99 -29.50 11.77
CA ASP A 230 -16.19 -29.72 10.55
C ASP A 230 -16.64 -28.86 9.35
N ARG A 231 -17.75 -28.13 9.46
CA ARG A 231 -18.27 -27.20 8.43
C ARG A 231 -18.08 -25.73 8.78
N ILE A 232 -17.58 -25.43 9.98
CA ILE A 232 -17.22 -24.07 10.37
C ILE A 232 -15.84 -23.81 9.77
N ALA A 233 -15.72 -22.75 8.97
CA ALA A 233 -14.44 -22.40 8.37
C ALA A 233 -13.43 -22.03 9.47
N GLU A 234 -12.22 -22.57 9.41
CA GLU A 234 -11.19 -22.32 10.44
C GLU A 234 -10.71 -20.86 10.49
N ILE A 235 -10.94 -20.08 9.42
CA ILE A 235 -10.41 -18.71 9.25
C ILE A 235 -11.51 -17.64 9.19
N ASP A 236 -12.78 -18.01 8.96
CA ASP A 236 -13.88 -17.09 8.61
C ASP A 236 -14.73 -16.65 9.82
#